data_AF-A0AA39YMT9-F1
#
_entry.id   AF-A0AA39YMT9-F1
#
_cell.length_a   1.000
_cell.length_b   1.000
_cell.length_c   1.000
_cell.angle_alpha   90.00
_cell.angle_beta   90.00
_cell.angle_gamma   90.00
#
_symmetry.space_group_name_H-M   'P 1'
#
loop_
_entity.id
_entity.type
_entity.pdbx_description
1 polymer ?
#
loop_
_entity_poly.entity_id
_entity_poly.type
_entity_poly.pdbx_seq_one_letter_code
_entity_poly.pdbx_strand_id
1 'polypeptide(L)'
;MHLPSTFLLLPLLLLSPTLAQRTPQENLILADCGIGLGHNGGSTSREMIYYSGPVWTGNGLETFRPKMMVNVPWTGAYPWGQKGGVSATMPNGDVFTVHINPNIKDPNPAGDAWHKYELDKPLKCYSYHYNWVYRLDDGKWCSSAYVCNHLGRPYVPPKCDAL
;
A
#
# COMPACT_ATOMS: atom_id res chain seq x y z
N MET A 1 20.62 9.00 62.71
CA MET A 1 21.15 8.75 61.36
C MET A 1 20.41 7.56 60.80
N HIS A 2 19.71 7.67 59.68
CA HIS A 2 19.40 6.60 58.70
C HIS A 2 18.44 7.23 57.66
N LEU A 3 18.96 7.55 56.46
CA LEU A 3 18.16 7.95 55.30
C LEU A 3 17.80 6.70 54.50
N PRO A 4 16.58 6.56 53.96
CA PRO A 4 16.26 5.45 53.07
C PRO A 4 16.84 5.73 51.68
N SER A 5 17.53 4.72 51.15
CA SER A 5 18.11 4.74 49.81
C SER A 5 17.01 4.38 48.79
N THR A 6 16.45 5.39 48.14
CA THR A 6 15.51 5.22 47.02
C THR A 6 16.28 4.76 45.77
N PHE A 7 16.14 3.49 45.42
CA PHE A 7 16.58 2.96 44.12
C PHE A 7 15.67 3.50 43.01
N LEU A 8 16.19 4.42 42.21
CA LEU A 8 15.58 4.84 40.94
C LEU A 8 15.74 3.72 39.91
N LEU A 9 14.66 2.99 39.64
CA LEU A 9 14.56 2.08 38.50
C LEU A 9 14.32 2.90 37.24
N LEU A 10 15.37 3.11 36.43
CA LEU A 10 15.25 3.67 35.08
C LEU A 10 14.60 2.61 34.15
N PRO A 11 13.46 2.89 33.49
CA PRO A 11 12.96 1.99 32.47
C PRO A 11 13.86 2.10 31.23
N LEU A 12 14.55 1.02 30.90
CA LEU A 12 15.33 0.90 29.69
C LEU A 12 14.36 0.89 28.50
N LEU A 13 14.14 2.05 27.88
CA LEU A 13 13.42 2.17 26.62
C LEU A 13 14.18 1.37 25.55
N LEU A 14 13.69 0.17 25.24
CA LEU A 14 14.15 -0.62 24.10
C LEU A 14 13.76 0.13 22.83
N LEU A 15 14.65 0.99 22.34
CA LEU A 15 14.60 1.43 20.95
C LEU A 15 14.92 0.22 20.08
N SER A 16 13.89 -0.44 19.55
CA SER A 16 14.06 -1.44 18.49
C SER A 16 14.81 -0.77 17.34
N PRO A 17 16.02 -1.23 16.98
CA PRO A 17 16.68 -0.74 15.79
C PRO A 17 15.83 -1.21 14.61
N THR A 18 15.10 -0.28 13.98
CA THR A 18 14.46 -0.56 12.70
C THR A 18 15.57 -0.67 11.67
N LEU A 19 16.07 -1.89 11.47
CA LEU A 19 16.96 -2.19 10.35
C LEU A 19 16.20 -1.76 9.09
N ALA A 20 16.77 -0.83 8.31
CA ALA A 20 16.25 -0.50 7.00
C ALA A 20 16.35 -1.77 6.14
N GLN A 21 15.28 -2.54 6.07
CA GLN A 21 15.23 -3.74 5.27
C GLN A 21 15.02 -3.30 3.83
N ARG A 22 16.06 -3.45 3.01
CA ARG A 22 15.98 -3.14 1.58
C ARG A 22 14.95 -4.04 0.91
N THR A 23 13.98 -3.44 0.21
CA THR A 23 12.80 -4.13 -0.33
C THR A 23 12.65 -3.96 -1.84
N PRO A 24 13.64 -4.37 -2.67
CA PRO A 24 13.68 -4.04 -4.09
C PRO A 24 12.57 -4.69 -4.93
N GLN A 25 11.82 -5.63 -4.36
CA GLN A 25 10.73 -6.36 -5.01
C GLN A 25 9.36 -6.02 -4.43
N GLU A 26 9.28 -5.03 -3.54
CA GLU A 26 8.00 -4.65 -2.93
C GLU A 26 7.03 -4.06 -3.94
N ASN A 27 5.75 -4.20 -3.61
CA ASN A 27 4.66 -3.57 -4.34
C ASN A 27 3.70 -2.94 -3.34
N LEU A 28 3.28 -1.71 -3.63
CA LEU A 28 2.21 -1.02 -2.94
C LEU A 28 1.05 -0.83 -3.92
N ILE A 29 -0.11 -1.39 -3.59
CA ILE A 29 -1.33 -1.24 -4.39
C ILE A 29 -2.25 -0.24 -3.70
N LEU A 30 -2.69 0.75 -4.47
CA LEU A 30 -3.81 1.59 -4.10
C LEU A 30 -5.07 0.96 -4.71
N ALA A 31 -5.96 0.44 -3.87
CA ALA A 31 -7.09 -0.37 -4.31
C ALA A 31 -8.44 0.26 -3.92
N ASP A 32 -9.38 0.23 -4.85
CA ASP A 32 -10.78 0.56 -4.63
C ASP A 32 -11.57 -0.73 -4.36
N CYS A 33 -12.25 -0.81 -3.21
CA CYS A 33 -12.95 -2.02 -2.79
C CYS A 33 -14.46 -1.81 -2.67
N GLY A 34 -15.22 -2.82 -3.08
CA GLY A 34 -16.68 -2.75 -3.15
C GLY A 34 -17.18 -1.75 -4.20
N ILE A 35 -16.48 -1.63 -5.33
CA ILE A 35 -16.94 -0.83 -6.48
C ILE A 35 -18.35 -1.28 -6.88
N GLY A 36 -19.24 -0.32 -7.15
CA GLY A 36 -20.65 -0.57 -7.45
C GLY A 36 -21.55 -0.64 -6.22
N LEU A 37 -20.98 -0.76 -5.01
CA LEU A 37 -21.74 -0.86 -3.77
C LEU A 37 -21.80 0.46 -2.98
N GLY A 38 -20.96 1.44 -3.34
CA GLY A 38 -20.93 2.77 -2.73
C GLY A 38 -21.92 3.75 -3.38
N HIS A 39 -21.91 4.99 -2.87
CA HIS A 39 -22.73 6.08 -3.42
C HIS A 39 -22.45 6.27 -4.92
N ASN A 40 -23.52 6.37 -5.73
CA ASN A 40 -23.47 6.47 -7.20
C ASN A 40 -22.66 5.35 -7.90
N GLY A 41 -22.58 4.16 -7.29
CA GLY A 41 -21.81 3.03 -7.84
C GLY A 41 -20.30 3.11 -7.59
N GLY A 42 -19.84 4.03 -6.73
CA GLY A 42 -18.44 4.11 -6.31
C GLY A 42 -17.98 2.95 -5.42
N SER A 43 -16.73 3.00 -4.97
CA SER A 43 -16.20 2.08 -3.96
C SER A 43 -16.74 2.39 -2.56
N THR A 44 -16.80 1.37 -1.71
CA THR A 44 -17.17 1.51 -0.29
C THR A 44 -15.96 1.72 0.61
N SER A 45 -14.78 1.30 0.18
CA SER A 45 -13.53 1.50 0.91
C SER A 45 -12.35 1.61 -0.05
N ARG A 46 -11.23 2.10 0.47
CA ARG A 46 -9.98 2.30 -0.24
C ARG A 46 -8.87 1.72 0.60
N GLU A 47 -8.10 0.81 0.03
CA GLU A 47 -7.08 0.07 0.75
C GLU A 47 -5.71 0.39 0.18
N MET A 48 -4.77 0.64 1.07
CA MET A 48 -3.35 0.62 0.73
C MET A 48 -2.81 -0.75 1.10
N ILE A 49 -2.45 -1.54 0.08
CA ILE A 49 -2.12 -2.95 0.22
C ILE A 49 -0.63 -3.14 -0.09
N TYR A 50 0.11 -3.72 0.85
CA TYR A 50 1.55 -3.91 0.74
C TYR A 50 1.93 -5.38 0.56
N TYR A 51 2.81 -5.62 -0.41
CA TYR A 51 3.43 -6.91 -0.69
C TYR A 51 4.95 -6.74 -0.61
N SER A 52 5.62 -7.61 0.15
CA SER A 52 7.09 -7.64 0.23
C SER A 52 7.75 -8.33 -0.98
N GLY A 53 6.98 -8.57 -2.04
CA GLY A 53 7.34 -9.40 -3.19
C GLY A 53 6.24 -9.36 -4.25
N PRO A 54 6.14 -10.39 -5.10
CA PRO A 54 5.12 -10.48 -6.15
C PRO A 54 3.69 -10.33 -5.62
N VAL A 55 2.85 -9.66 -6.40
CA VAL A 55 1.40 -9.59 -6.16
C VAL A 55 0.71 -10.82 -6.76
N TRP A 56 1.07 -11.18 -8.00
CA TRP A 56 0.41 -12.22 -8.77
C TRP A 56 1.16 -13.55 -8.64
N THR A 57 0.42 -14.66 -8.53
CA THR A 57 1.04 -16.00 -8.44
C THR A 57 1.57 -16.49 -9.79
N GLY A 58 1.05 -15.93 -10.89
CA GLY A 58 1.26 -16.43 -12.25
C GLY A 58 0.25 -17.51 -12.66
N ASN A 59 -0.60 -17.97 -11.74
CA ASN A 59 -1.68 -18.91 -12.03
C ASN A 59 -2.98 -18.15 -12.32
N GLY A 60 -3.08 -17.58 -13.51
CA GLY A 60 -4.26 -16.83 -13.90
C GLY A 60 -4.41 -15.50 -13.17
N LEU A 61 -5.62 -15.24 -12.64
CA LEU A 61 -5.93 -14.02 -11.89
C LEU A 61 -5.57 -14.10 -10.40
N GLU A 62 -4.94 -15.20 -9.97
CA GLU A 62 -4.61 -15.44 -8.57
C GLU A 62 -3.52 -14.50 -8.04
N THR A 63 -3.66 -14.14 -6.77
CA THR A 63 -2.79 -13.21 -6.07
C THR A 63 -2.21 -13.86 -4.82
N PHE A 64 -1.01 -13.47 -4.43
CA PHE A 64 -0.50 -13.78 -3.10
C PHE A 64 -1.31 -13.05 -2.03
N ARG A 65 -1.21 -13.52 -0.78
CA ARG A 65 -1.76 -12.81 0.37
C ARG A 65 -0.87 -11.59 0.67
N PRO A 66 -1.45 -10.39 0.86
CA PRO A 66 -0.68 -9.20 1.21
C PRO A 66 -0.01 -9.36 2.57
N LYS A 67 1.16 -8.74 2.72
CA LYS A 67 1.90 -8.73 3.98
C LYS A 67 1.25 -7.77 4.98
N MET A 68 0.74 -6.64 4.49
CA MET A 68 0.08 -5.61 5.28
C MET A 68 -1.00 -4.93 4.45
N MET A 69 -2.02 -4.39 5.13
CA MET A 69 -3.09 -3.62 4.51
C MET A 69 -3.59 -2.60 5.52
N VAL A 70 -4.01 -1.43 5.02
CA VAL A 70 -4.68 -0.42 5.83
C VAL A 70 -5.75 0.29 5.01
N ASN A 71 -6.89 0.53 5.67
CA ASN A 71 -7.95 1.35 5.10
C ASN A 71 -7.56 2.81 5.11
N VAL A 72 -7.76 3.48 3.97
CA VAL A 72 -7.50 4.90 3.78
C VAL A 72 -8.83 5.68 3.75
N PRO A 73 -9.12 6.50 4.78
CA PRO A 73 -10.41 7.18 4.91
C PRO A 73 -10.77 8.15 3.78
N TRP A 74 -12.05 8.11 3.40
CA TRP A 74 -12.81 9.05 2.55
C TRP A 74 -12.45 10.54 2.69
N THR A 75 -11.65 11.20 1.83
CA THR A 75 -11.46 12.67 1.97
C THR A 75 -12.16 13.50 0.90
N GLY A 76 -13.03 12.91 0.09
CA GLY A 76 -13.78 13.61 -0.95
C GLY A 76 -13.11 13.67 -2.33
N ALA A 77 -11.85 13.24 -2.47
CA ALA A 77 -11.18 13.14 -3.77
C ALA A 77 -11.17 11.69 -4.29
N TYR A 78 -11.49 11.50 -5.57
CA TYR A 78 -11.48 10.22 -6.27
C TYR A 78 -10.65 10.34 -7.57
N PRO A 79 -9.90 9.30 -8.00
CA PRO A 79 -9.66 8.02 -7.32
C PRO A 79 -8.66 8.13 -6.17
N TRP A 80 -7.49 8.75 -6.40
CA TRP A 80 -6.42 8.91 -5.38
C TRP A 80 -5.70 10.27 -5.46
N GLY A 81 -6.37 11.30 -5.99
CA GLY A 81 -5.79 12.63 -6.25
C GLY A 81 -5.91 13.65 -5.11
N GLN A 82 -5.76 13.23 -3.85
CA GLN A 82 -5.90 14.13 -2.70
C GLN A 82 -4.84 15.26 -2.76
N LYS A 83 -5.25 16.50 -2.47
CA LYS A 83 -4.32 17.64 -2.42
C LYS A 83 -3.30 17.41 -1.30
N GLY A 84 -2.02 17.38 -1.64
CA GLY A 84 -0.94 17.06 -0.69
C GLY A 84 -0.60 15.58 -0.61
N GLY A 85 -1.19 14.73 -1.44
CA GLY A 85 -0.93 13.29 -1.45
C GLY A 85 -1.80 12.53 -0.44
N VAL A 86 -1.66 11.22 -0.46
CA VAL A 86 -2.35 10.28 0.42
C VAL A 86 -1.33 9.62 1.32
N SER A 87 -1.48 9.74 2.63
CA SER A 87 -0.59 9.08 3.60
C SER A 87 -1.35 8.09 4.48
N ALA A 88 -0.72 6.95 4.76
CA ALA A 88 -1.26 5.95 5.68
C ALA A 88 -0.14 5.28 6.47
N THR A 89 -0.42 4.96 7.73
CA THR A 89 0.48 4.19 8.60
C THR A 89 0.11 2.73 8.52
N MET A 90 1.06 1.89 8.11
CA MET A 90 0.94 0.45 8.04
C MET A 90 0.95 -0.18 9.46
N PRO A 91 0.46 -1.41 9.63
CA PRO A 91 0.48 -2.13 10.92
C PRO A 91 1.86 -2.24 11.58
N ASN A 92 2.95 -2.19 10.81
CA ASN A 92 4.33 -2.22 11.32
C ASN A 92 4.87 -0.81 11.69
N GLY A 93 4.07 0.24 11.58
CA GLY A 93 4.46 1.62 11.84
C GLY A 93 5.17 2.34 10.68
N ASP A 94 5.35 1.69 9.52
CA ASP A 94 5.83 2.38 8.33
C ASP A 94 4.76 3.34 7.80
N VAL A 95 5.17 4.49 7.29
CA VAL A 95 4.26 5.49 6.73
C VAL A 95 4.54 5.59 5.24
N PHE A 96 3.56 5.18 4.45
CA PHE A 96 3.58 5.42 3.02
C PHE A 96 2.90 6.75 2.72
N THR A 97 3.52 7.55 1.87
CA THR A 97 2.95 8.78 1.30
C THR A 97 2.98 8.67 -0.20
N VAL A 98 1.83 8.86 -0.85
CA VAL A 98 1.67 8.66 -2.29
C VAL A 98 1.11 9.92 -2.94
N HIS A 99 1.74 10.35 -4.03
CA HIS A 99 1.26 11.45 -4.84
C HIS A 99 0.91 10.93 -6.22
N ILE A 100 -0.35 11.11 -6.63
CA ILE A 100 -0.90 10.61 -7.90
C ILE A 100 -1.46 11.77 -8.71
N ASN A 101 -1.18 11.78 -10.01
CA ASN A 101 -1.91 12.53 -11.01
C ASN A 101 -3.05 11.65 -11.56
N PRO A 102 -4.32 11.88 -11.17
CA PRO A 102 -5.44 11.02 -11.56
C PRO A 102 -5.82 11.13 -13.05
N ASN A 103 -5.26 12.09 -13.79
CA ASN A 103 -5.56 12.28 -15.20
C ASN A 103 -4.79 11.32 -16.12
N ILE A 104 -3.79 10.61 -15.57
CA ILE A 104 -2.98 9.65 -16.33
C ILE A 104 -3.77 8.36 -16.52
N LYS A 105 -3.80 7.85 -17.77
CA LYS A 105 -4.52 6.62 -18.15
C LYS A 105 -3.62 5.40 -18.09
N ASP A 106 -4.23 4.24 -18.00
CA ASP A 106 -3.51 2.97 -17.97
C ASP A 106 -2.75 2.69 -19.28
N PRO A 107 -1.63 1.94 -19.23
CA PRO A 107 -0.80 1.64 -18.07
C PRO A 107 0.40 2.59 -17.99
N ASN A 108 0.20 3.84 -17.54
CA ASN A 108 1.25 4.87 -17.56
C ASN A 108 1.69 5.31 -16.16
N PRO A 109 2.96 5.79 -16.00
CA PRO A 109 3.45 6.33 -14.74
C PRO A 109 2.60 7.54 -14.33
N ALA A 110 1.91 7.41 -13.20
CA ALA A 110 0.94 8.37 -12.70
C ALA A 110 1.41 9.12 -11.45
N GLY A 111 2.48 8.67 -10.80
CA GLY A 111 2.93 9.28 -9.56
C GLY A 111 4.01 8.48 -8.85
N ASP A 112 4.21 8.77 -7.58
CA ASP A 112 5.28 8.19 -6.76
C ASP A 112 4.81 7.93 -5.33
N ALA A 113 5.35 6.89 -4.71
CA ALA A 113 5.16 6.56 -3.31
C ALA A 113 6.49 6.54 -2.56
N TRP A 114 6.52 7.15 -1.38
CA TRP A 114 7.66 7.18 -0.47
C TRP A 114 7.28 6.49 0.83
N HIS A 115 8.26 5.86 1.47
CA HIS A 115 8.11 5.33 2.82
C HIS A 115 9.38 5.54 3.64
N LYS A 116 9.29 5.35 4.95
CA LYS A 116 10.29 5.86 5.91
C LYS A 116 11.66 5.19 5.77
N TYR A 117 11.72 4.00 5.20
CA TYR A 117 12.96 3.22 5.13
C TYR A 117 13.80 3.49 3.88
N GLU A 118 13.21 3.99 2.78
CA GLU A 118 13.90 4.24 1.51
C GLU A 118 13.44 5.56 0.84
N LEU A 119 13.61 6.70 1.53
CA LEU A 119 13.19 8.01 1.00
C LEU A 119 13.91 8.43 -0.30
N ASP A 120 15.12 7.92 -0.54
CA ASP A 120 15.91 8.16 -1.75
C ASP A 120 15.50 7.27 -2.93
N LYS A 121 14.63 6.28 -2.70
CA LYS A 121 14.16 5.32 -3.72
C LYS A 121 12.63 5.24 -3.69
N PRO A 122 11.94 6.24 -4.25
CA PRO A 122 10.48 6.15 -4.37
C PRO A 122 10.06 5.00 -5.27
N LEU A 123 8.94 4.39 -4.91
CA LEU A 123 8.22 3.45 -5.76
C LEU A 123 7.51 4.25 -6.85
N LYS A 124 7.76 3.95 -8.12
CA LYS A 124 7.03 4.57 -9.22
C LYS A 124 5.62 3.97 -9.28
N CYS A 125 4.60 4.80 -9.20
CA CYS A 125 3.19 4.39 -9.27
C CYS A 125 2.68 4.46 -10.71
N TYR A 126 2.10 3.37 -11.19
CA TYR A 126 1.47 3.28 -12.51
C TYR A 126 -0.04 3.24 -12.36
N SER A 127 -0.76 3.99 -13.19
CA SER A 127 -2.22 3.81 -13.34
C SER A 127 -2.45 2.43 -13.91
N TYR A 128 -3.17 1.58 -13.17
CA TYR A 128 -3.40 0.22 -13.58
C TYR A 128 -4.66 -0.33 -12.92
N HIS A 129 -5.75 -0.35 -13.68
CA HIS A 129 -7.06 -0.84 -13.24
C HIS A 129 -7.16 -2.34 -13.51
N TYR A 130 -7.09 -3.12 -12.44
CA TYR A 130 -7.17 -4.57 -12.52
C TYR A 130 -8.08 -5.09 -11.42
N ASN A 131 -9.03 -5.95 -11.79
CA ASN A 131 -10.04 -6.46 -10.88
C ASN A 131 -9.49 -7.61 -10.01
N TRP A 132 -10.16 -7.86 -8.89
CA TRP A 132 -9.96 -9.05 -8.06
C TRP A 132 -8.60 -9.16 -7.37
N VAL A 133 -7.98 -8.02 -7.02
CA VAL A 133 -6.63 -7.99 -6.43
C VAL A 133 -6.59 -8.51 -5.00
N TYR A 134 -7.70 -8.39 -4.29
CA TYR A 134 -7.87 -8.94 -2.95
C TYR A 134 -9.36 -9.00 -2.60
N ARG A 135 -9.73 -9.94 -1.71
CA ARG A 135 -11.06 -10.01 -1.13
C ARG A 135 -10.97 -9.71 0.36
N LEU A 136 -11.68 -8.67 0.80
CA LEU A 136 -11.77 -8.29 2.21
C LEU A 136 -12.53 -9.34 3.03
N ASP A 137 -12.32 -9.32 4.34
CA ASP A 137 -12.99 -10.25 5.27
C ASP A 137 -14.52 -10.08 5.29
N ASP A 138 -15.01 -8.88 4.95
CA ASP A 138 -16.44 -8.60 4.76
C ASP A 138 -16.99 -9.08 3.41
N GLY A 139 -16.17 -9.78 2.63
CA GLY A 139 -16.52 -10.40 1.36
C GLY A 139 -16.42 -9.48 0.14
N LYS A 140 -16.14 -8.19 0.31
CA LYS A 140 -16.02 -7.24 -0.80
C LYS A 140 -14.73 -7.45 -1.57
N TRP A 141 -14.82 -7.31 -2.88
CA TRP A 141 -13.67 -7.40 -3.77
C TRP A 141 -13.02 -6.05 -4.01
N CYS A 142 -11.70 -6.05 -4.07
CA CYS A 142 -10.86 -4.92 -4.38
C CYS A 142 -10.36 -5.01 -5.82
N SER A 143 -10.23 -3.85 -6.45
CA SER A 143 -9.57 -3.67 -7.74
C SER A 143 -8.43 -2.66 -7.57
N SER A 144 -7.28 -2.88 -8.20
CA SER A 144 -6.23 -1.88 -8.20
C SER A 144 -6.69 -0.64 -8.96
N ALA A 145 -6.31 0.53 -8.48
CA ALA A 145 -6.31 1.78 -9.24
C ALA A 145 -4.88 2.15 -9.64
N TYR A 146 -3.93 1.95 -8.72
CA TYR A 146 -2.51 2.19 -8.96
C TYR A 146 -1.65 1.07 -8.37
N VAL A 147 -0.55 0.76 -9.04
CA VAL A 147 0.47 -0.18 -8.53
C VAL A 147 1.82 0.53 -8.52
N CYS A 148 2.40 0.67 -7.33
CA CYS A 148 3.70 1.30 -7.10
C CYS A 148 4.78 0.24 -6.88
N ASN A 149 5.88 0.33 -7.60
CA ASN A 149 6.97 -0.65 -7.57
C ASN A 149 8.31 -0.05 -8.00
N HIS A 150 9.39 -0.82 -7.80
CA HIS A 150 10.77 -0.45 -8.19
C HIS A 150 11.17 -0.92 -9.60
N LEU A 151 10.28 -1.55 -10.37
CA LEU A 151 10.62 -2.21 -11.63
C LEU A 151 10.82 -1.24 -12.81
N GLY A 152 10.43 0.03 -12.65
CA GLY A 152 10.45 1.02 -13.74
C GLY A 152 9.45 0.74 -14.86
N ARG A 153 8.46 -0.13 -14.61
CA ARG A 153 7.36 -0.45 -15.54
C ARG A 153 6.09 -0.84 -14.79
N PRO A 154 4.92 -0.82 -15.44
CA PRO A 154 3.69 -1.36 -14.86
C PRO A 154 3.87 -2.83 -14.44
N TYR A 155 3.44 -3.17 -13.23
CA TYR A 155 3.48 -4.54 -12.73
C TYR A 155 2.18 -5.28 -13.11
N VAL A 156 2.14 -5.76 -14.34
CA VAL A 156 0.98 -6.47 -14.89
C VAL A 156 1.00 -7.95 -14.50
N PRO A 157 -0.16 -8.59 -14.31
CA PRO A 157 -0.27 -10.04 -14.23
C PRO A 157 0.39 -10.68 -15.44
N PRO A 158 1.10 -11.79 -15.26
CA PRO A 158 1.50 -12.63 -16.39
C PRO A 158 0.26 -12.94 -17.22
N LYS A 159 0.35 -12.81 -18.55
CA LYS A 159 -0.74 -13.23 -19.44
C LYS A 159 -1.00 -14.71 -19.22
N CYS A 160 -2.27 -15.07 -19.09
CA CYS A 160 -2.73 -16.46 -19.13
C CYS A 160 -2.61 -17.01 -20.58
N ASP A 161 -1.43 -17.05 -21.17
CA ASP A 161 -1.25 -17.66 -22.49
C ASP A 161 -0.82 -19.13 -22.31
N ALA A 162 -1.76 -20.00 -21.89
CA ALA A 162 -1.79 -21.46 -22.13
C ALA A 162 -2.85 -22.18 -21.26
N LEU A 163 -4.11 -22.17 -21.70
CA LEU A 163 -4.94 -23.37 -21.77
C LEU A 163 -5.73 -23.33 -23.09
#